data_AF-A0A2V6TIU2-F1
#
_entry.id   AF-A0A2V6TIU2-F1
#
_cell.length_a   1.000
_cell.length_b   1.000
_cell.length_c   1.000
_cell.angle_alpha   90.00
_cell.angle_beta   90.00
_cell.angle_gamma   90.00
#
_symmetry.space_group_name_H-M   'P 1'
#
loop_
_entity.id
_entity.type
_entity.pdbx_description
1 polymer ?
#
loop_
_entity_poly.entity_id
_entity_poly.type
_entity_poly.pdbx_seq_one_letter_code
_entity_poly.pdbx_strand_id
1 'polypeptide(L)'
;MGRRVGLARSGSPRYPGLSPTVDARPLRVLEIYPKADFYTGAAIQLRDLARGLVRRGHGVVVVTRRSPRWAEEAQAAGFAHRAFFRGPGDPWGAVRLAALVGVEQIDLVHSHKGGGRTLTLLARVLRPFGPHPPLVTNRGVSFPLAPLSRLVEKSPLVTAVVAVCEAVKADLVRQGVPAEKIEVVYSGTDTDRFDPARVDGAGVRAELGLDPATPLVTQIGVREPKGNDDVLRAFARVHARRPEARLLL
;
A
#
# COMPACT_ATOMS: atom_id res chain seq x y z
N MET A 1 17.46 36.84 30.71
CA MET A 1 16.00 36.88 30.43
C MET A 1 15.74 36.23 29.07
N GLY A 2 15.81 34.90 29.01
CA GLY A 2 15.75 34.12 27.75
C GLY A 2 14.50 33.24 27.76
N ARG A 3 13.59 33.49 26.80
CA ARG A 3 12.31 32.80 26.67
C ARG A 3 12.52 31.33 26.32
N ARG A 4 12.02 30.43 27.16
CA ARG A 4 11.83 29.00 26.85
C ARG A 4 10.73 28.89 25.80
N VAL A 5 11.06 28.35 24.62
CA VAL A 5 10.06 27.93 23.64
C VAL A 5 9.58 26.55 24.05
N GLY A 6 8.40 26.49 24.67
CA GLY A 6 7.71 25.24 24.96
C GLY A 6 7.17 24.64 23.66
N LEU A 7 7.66 23.46 23.28
CA LEU A 7 7.04 22.63 22.26
C LEU A 7 5.83 21.94 22.89
N ALA A 8 4.67 22.58 22.74
CA ALA A 8 3.38 22.00 23.07
C ALA A 8 3.13 20.75 22.20
N ARG A 9 2.99 19.61 22.88
CA ARG A 9 2.40 18.39 22.33
C ARG A 9 0.89 18.59 22.20
N SER A 10 0.38 18.69 20.97
CA SER A 10 -0.93 18.16 20.57
C SER A 10 -1.15 18.42 19.08
N GLY A 11 -0.69 17.49 18.23
CA GLY A 11 -1.05 17.51 16.81
C GLY A 11 -2.43 16.91 16.63
N SER A 12 -3.43 17.74 16.36
CA SER A 12 -4.70 17.31 15.75
C SER A 12 -4.42 16.56 14.43
N PRO A 13 -5.20 15.54 14.05
CA PRO A 13 -4.99 14.84 12.79
C PRO A 13 -5.12 15.82 11.61
N ARG A 14 -4.10 15.84 10.73
CA ARG A 14 -4.01 16.69 9.52
C ARG A 14 -4.94 16.23 8.39
N TYR A 15 -6.10 15.68 8.72
CA TYR A 15 -7.11 15.23 7.76
C TYR A 15 -8.46 15.88 8.10
N PRO A 16 -8.71 17.11 7.63
CA PRO A 16 -10.00 17.77 7.82
C PRO A 16 -11.05 17.01 7.01
N GLY A 17 -11.77 16.09 7.66
CA GLY A 17 -12.84 15.30 7.05
C GLY A 17 -13.01 13.90 7.63
N LEU A 18 -11.97 13.31 8.22
CA LEU A 18 -12.09 12.06 8.97
C LEU A 18 -12.44 12.39 10.41
N SER A 19 -13.74 12.57 10.69
CA SER A 19 -14.19 12.56 12.07
C SER A 19 -13.79 11.21 12.69
N PRO A 20 -13.11 11.17 13.85
CA PRO A 20 -12.77 9.91 14.53
C PRO A 20 -14.01 9.17 15.04
N THR A 21 -15.20 9.76 14.89
CA THR A 21 -16.49 9.20 15.25
C THR A 21 -17.11 8.43 14.09
N VAL A 22 -16.56 7.26 13.78
CA VAL A 22 -17.44 6.17 13.39
C VAL A 22 -17.32 5.18 14.53
N ASP A 23 -18.37 5.04 15.34
CA ASP A 23 -18.60 3.88 16.22
C ASP A 23 -18.79 2.65 15.32
N ALA A 24 -17.76 2.31 14.56
CA ALA A 24 -17.74 1.17 13.68
C ALA A 24 -17.41 -0.02 14.56
N ARG A 25 -18.39 -0.92 14.69
CA ARG A 25 -18.12 -2.30 15.13
C ARG A 25 -16.85 -2.83 14.45
N PRO A 26 -16.10 -3.73 15.10
CA PRO A 26 -15.07 -4.51 14.43
C PRO A 26 -15.57 -5.07 13.10
N LEU A 27 -14.75 -4.90 12.05
CA LEU A 27 -15.04 -5.36 10.70
C LEU A 27 -14.16 -6.56 10.38
N ARG A 28 -14.64 -7.44 9.52
CA ARG A 28 -13.89 -8.57 8.97
C ARG A 28 -13.48 -8.22 7.53
N VAL A 29 -12.24 -7.79 7.36
CA VAL A 29 -11.71 -7.27 6.09
C VAL A 29 -10.89 -8.34 5.39
N LEU A 30 -11.23 -8.59 4.13
CA LEU A 30 -10.48 -9.45 3.23
C LEU A 30 -9.60 -8.61 2.31
N GLU A 31 -8.29 -8.72 2.50
CA GLU A 31 -7.28 -8.07 1.68
C GLU A 31 -6.76 -9.03 0.61
N ILE A 32 -6.89 -8.68 -0.68
CA ILE A 32 -6.48 -9.54 -1.79
C ILE A 32 -5.30 -8.93 -2.53
N TYR A 33 -4.19 -9.66 -2.60
CA TYR A 33 -2.98 -9.23 -3.28
C TYR A 33 -2.50 -10.25 -4.32
N PRO A 34 -2.57 -9.95 -5.63
CA PRO A 34 -2.39 -10.93 -6.71
C PRO A 34 -0.93 -11.33 -6.96
N LYS A 35 0.00 -11.03 -6.06
CA LYS A 35 1.43 -11.36 -6.18
C LYS A 35 1.92 -12.08 -4.93
N ALA A 36 3.06 -12.75 -5.06
CA ALA A 36 3.76 -13.41 -3.95
C ALA A 36 4.90 -12.55 -3.36
N ASP A 37 5.22 -11.43 -4.02
CA ASP A 37 6.27 -10.50 -3.58
C ASP A 37 5.88 -9.83 -2.24
N PHE A 38 6.90 -9.44 -1.48
CA PHE A 38 6.73 -8.92 -0.12
C PHE A 38 7.40 -7.55 0.10
N TYR A 39 8.40 -7.21 -0.72
CA TYR A 39 9.22 -6.01 -0.54
C TYR A 39 8.86 -4.83 -1.46
N THR A 40 7.81 -4.97 -2.26
CA THR A 40 7.37 -3.86 -3.13
C THR A 40 6.54 -2.85 -2.34
N GLY A 41 6.49 -1.58 -2.78
CA GLY A 41 5.69 -0.56 -2.11
C GLY A 41 4.23 -0.95 -1.88
N ALA A 42 3.61 -1.66 -2.83
CA ALA A 42 2.24 -2.17 -2.66
C ALA A 42 2.13 -3.28 -1.60
N ALA A 43 3.13 -4.15 -1.51
CA ALA A 43 3.17 -5.19 -0.48
C ALA A 43 3.41 -4.59 0.91
N ILE A 44 4.31 -3.61 1.02
CA ILE A 44 4.57 -2.86 2.25
C ILE A 44 3.30 -2.12 2.70
N GLN A 45 2.64 -1.41 1.78
CA GLN A 45 1.38 -0.71 2.06
C GLN A 45 0.31 -1.67 2.60
N LEU A 46 0.12 -2.83 1.95
CA LEU A 46 -0.82 -3.85 2.42
C LEU A 46 -0.43 -4.38 3.80
N ARG A 47 0.84 -4.71 4.03
CA ARG A 47 1.31 -5.19 5.33
C ARG A 47 1.01 -4.19 6.44
N ASP A 48 1.38 -2.93 6.22
CA ASP A 48 1.23 -1.88 7.22
C ASP A 48 -0.26 -1.55 7.47
N LEU A 49 -1.09 -1.62 6.41
CA LEU A 49 -2.54 -1.55 6.52
C LEU A 49 -3.11 -2.69 7.36
N ALA A 50 -2.75 -3.94 7.06
CA ALA A 50 -3.22 -5.12 7.79
C ALA A 50 -2.85 -5.04 9.29
N ARG A 51 -1.60 -4.69 9.60
CA ARG A 51 -1.15 -4.42 10.98
C ARG A 51 -1.96 -3.31 11.64
N GLY A 52 -2.21 -2.22 10.91
CA GLY A 52 -2.98 -1.09 11.39
C GLY A 52 -4.43 -1.43 11.71
N LEU A 53 -5.05 -2.31 10.91
CA LEU A 53 -6.41 -2.80 11.09
C LEU A 53 -6.51 -3.78 12.27
N VAL A 54 -5.59 -4.74 12.38
CA VAL A 54 -5.54 -5.67 13.52
C VAL A 54 -5.38 -4.91 14.85
N ARG A 55 -4.46 -3.93 14.91
CA ARG A 55 -4.27 -3.09 16.11
C ARG A 55 -5.50 -2.29 16.51
N ARG A 56 -6.42 -2.05 15.58
CA ARG A 56 -7.70 -1.36 15.83
C ARG A 56 -8.85 -2.33 16.12
N GLY A 57 -8.56 -3.63 16.25
CA GLY A 57 -9.54 -4.65 16.60
C GLY A 57 -10.31 -5.24 15.43
N HIS A 58 -9.96 -4.92 14.17
CA HIS A 58 -10.60 -5.52 13.00
C HIS A 58 -10.04 -6.93 12.75
N GLY A 59 -10.91 -7.84 12.32
CA GLY A 59 -10.49 -9.15 11.81
C GLY A 59 -9.94 -9.01 10.40
N VAL A 60 -8.72 -9.48 10.16
CA VAL A 60 -8.08 -9.35 8.85
C VAL A 60 -7.75 -10.73 8.27
N VAL A 61 -8.15 -10.95 7.03
CA VAL A 61 -7.73 -12.09 6.22
C VAL A 61 -6.98 -11.55 5.00
N VAL A 62 -5.74 -12.00 4.80
CA VAL A 62 -4.95 -11.66 3.63
C VAL A 62 -4.86 -12.86 2.70
N VAL A 63 -5.26 -12.69 1.45
CA VAL A 63 -5.16 -13.73 0.42
C VAL A 63 -4.14 -13.30 -0.63
N THR A 64 -3.11 -14.12 -0.81
CA THR A 64 -2.06 -13.87 -1.81
C THR A 64 -1.74 -15.12 -2.62
N ARG A 65 -0.81 -15.01 -3.59
CA ARG A 65 -0.13 -16.19 -4.14
C ARG A 65 0.80 -16.79 -3.07
N ARG A 66 1.07 -18.10 -3.15
CA ARG A 66 1.93 -18.81 -2.17
C ARG A 66 3.23 -18.04 -1.91
N SER A 67 3.44 -17.67 -0.65
CA SER A 67 4.59 -16.88 -0.21
C SER A 67 4.86 -17.16 1.27
N PRO A 68 6.00 -17.77 1.63
CA PRO A 68 6.38 -18.02 3.02
C PRO A 68 6.48 -16.73 3.84
N ARG A 69 6.98 -15.63 3.23
CA ARG A 69 7.10 -14.33 3.87
C ARG A 69 5.77 -13.75 4.33
N TRP A 70 4.71 -13.92 3.53
CA TRP A 70 3.37 -13.50 3.93
C TRP A 70 2.80 -14.35 5.08
N ALA A 71 3.17 -15.64 5.15
CA ALA A 71 2.76 -16.50 6.25
C ALA A 71 3.48 -16.14 7.57
N GLU A 72 4.80 -15.93 7.52
CA GLU A 72 5.61 -15.45 8.64
C GLU A 72 5.06 -14.12 9.18
N GLU A 73 4.77 -13.19 8.27
CA GLU A 73 4.20 -11.89 8.62
C GLU A 73 2.83 -12.01 9.28
N ALA A 74 1.96 -12.87 8.74
CA ALA A 74 0.62 -13.09 9.28
C ALA A 74 0.65 -13.64 10.71
N GLN A 75 1.56 -14.57 10.98
CA GLN A 75 1.80 -15.09 12.32
C GLN A 75 2.32 -14.00 13.26
N ALA A 76 3.29 -13.20 12.83
CA ALA A 76 3.88 -12.14 13.66
C ALA A 76 2.90 -11.00 13.96
N ALA A 77 2.05 -10.63 12.99
CA ALA A 77 1.13 -9.51 13.09
C ALA A 77 -0.29 -9.89 13.55
N GLY A 78 -0.58 -11.18 13.71
CA GLY A 78 -1.87 -11.65 14.24
C GLY A 78 -3.04 -11.57 13.26
N PHE A 79 -2.82 -11.80 11.96
CA PHE A 79 -3.89 -11.92 10.96
C PHE A 79 -3.88 -13.27 10.25
N ALA A 80 -4.99 -13.64 9.62
CA ALA A 80 -5.07 -14.90 8.87
C ALA A 80 -4.48 -14.72 7.46
N HIS A 81 -3.62 -15.65 7.04
CA HIS A 81 -3.14 -15.72 5.66
C HIS A 81 -3.68 -16.97 4.95
N ARG A 82 -4.03 -16.81 3.67
CA ARG A 82 -4.41 -17.91 2.78
C ARG A 82 -3.72 -17.73 1.44
N ALA A 83 -3.26 -18.85 0.87
CA ALA A 83 -2.68 -18.88 -0.46
C ALA A 83 -3.24 -20.05 -1.25
N PHE A 84 -4.15 -19.75 -2.19
CA PHE A 84 -4.86 -20.80 -2.93
C PHE A 84 -5.07 -20.53 -4.41
N PHE A 85 -4.83 -19.31 -4.90
CA PHE A 85 -5.03 -18.98 -6.31
C PHE A 85 -3.69 -18.89 -7.04
N ARG A 86 -3.70 -19.27 -8.32
CA ARG A 86 -2.54 -19.20 -9.22
C ARG A 86 -2.42 -17.86 -9.92
N GLY A 87 -3.55 -17.19 -10.16
CA GLY A 87 -3.60 -15.88 -10.78
C GLY A 87 -5.02 -15.28 -10.82
N PRO A 88 -5.18 -14.09 -11.41
CA PRO A 88 -6.45 -13.36 -11.44
C PRO A 88 -7.61 -14.08 -12.15
N GLY A 89 -7.31 -14.99 -13.09
CA GLY A 89 -8.30 -15.74 -13.86
C GLY A 89 -8.44 -17.20 -13.42
N ASP A 90 -7.99 -17.56 -12.23
CA ASP A 90 -8.08 -18.92 -11.70
C ASP A 90 -9.51 -19.22 -11.21
N PRO A 91 -10.32 -20.05 -11.92
CA PRO A 91 -11.70 -20.31 -11.52
C PRO A 91 -11.79 -21.08 -10.21
N TRP A 92 -10.86 -22.00 -9.94
CA TRP A 92 -10.83 -22.74 -8.68
C TRP A 92 -10.42 -21.82 -7.52
N GLY A 93 -9.47 -20.92 -7.78
CA GLY A 93 -9.14 -19.83 -6.86
C GLY A 93 -10.36 -18.97 -6.56
N ALA A 94 -11.14 -18.60 -7.56
CA ALA A 94 -12.36 -17.82 -7.40
C ALA A 94 -13.46 -18.56 -6.60
N VAL A 95 -13.68 -19.86 -6.84
CA VAL A 95 -14.61 -20.68 -6.04
C VAL A 95 -14.18 -20.71 -4.57
N ARG A 96 -12.88 -20.93 -4.30
CA ARG A 96 -12.33 -20.92 -2.94
C ARG A 96 -12.45 -19.55 -2.28
N LEU A 97 -12.24 -18.47 -3.04
CA LEU A 97 -12.44 -17.11 -2.58
C LEU A 97 -13.91 -16.87 -2.19
N ALA A 98 -14.86 -17.28 -3.03
CA ALA A 98 -16.29 -17.14 -2.74
C ALA A 98 -16.71 -17.93 -1.49
N ALA A 99 -16.17 -19.14 -1.31
CA ALA A 99 -16.39 -19.93 -0.10
C ALA A 99 -15.78 -19.25 1.15
N LEU A 100 -14.55 -18.74 1.05
CA LEU A 100 -13.88 -18.01 2.13
C LEU A 100 -14.68 -16.80 2.58
N VAL A 101 -15.21 -16.00 1.64
CA VAL A 101 -16.03 -14.82 1.96
C VAL A 101 -17.24 -15.19 2.83
N GLY A 102 -17.90 -16.30 2.54
CA GLY A 102 -19.02 -16.80 3.34
C GLY A 102 -18.59 -17.41 4.68
N VAL A 103 -17.60 -18.31 4.68
CA VAL A 103 -17.15 -19.00 5.92
C VAL A 103 -16.57 -18.00 6.91
N GLU A 104 -15.75 -17.07 6.44
CA GLU A 104 -15.12 -16.05 7.26
C GLU A 104 -16.02 -14.82 7.44
N GLN A 105 -17.30 -14.83 7.03
CA GLN A 105 -18.26 -13.74 7.24
C GLN A 105 -17.66 -12.35 6.93
N ILE A 106 -17.08 -12.22 5.74
CA ILE A 106 -16.33 -11.02 5.35
C ILE A 106 -17.29 -9.85 5.16
N ASP A 107 -16.98 -8.73 5.81
CA ASP A 107 -17.74 -7.47 5.72
C ASP A 107 -17.30 -6.60 4.55
N LEU A 108 -16.01 -6.67 4.18
CA LEU A 108 -15.41 -5.82 3.15
C LEU A 108 -14.32 -6.58 2.41
N VAL A 109 -14.31 -6.50 1.08
CA VAL A 109 -13.19 -6.98 0.26
C VAL A 109 -12.41 -5.79 -0.25
N HIS A 110 -11.12 -5.74 0.06
CA HIS A 110 -10.20 -4.73 -0.41
C HIS A 110 -9.15 -5.35 -1.33
N SER A 111 -9.19 -4.97 -2.60
CA SER A 111 -8.39 -5.58 -3.65
C SER A 111 -7.21 -4.67 -4.05
N HIS A 112 -6.02 -5.21 -3.94
CA HIS A 112 -4.78 -4.52 -4.30
C HIS A 112 -4.37 -4.90 -5.71
N LYS A 113 -4.15 -3.90 -6.57
CA LYS A 113 -3.88 -4.09 -8.01
C LYS A 113 -5.08 -4.73 -8.75
N GLY A 114 -5.14 -4.52 -10.07
CA GLY A 114 -6.27 -5.00 -10.88
C GLY A 114 -6.50 -6.52 -10.85
N GLY A 115 -5.46 -7.31 -10.58
CA GLY A 115 -5.59 -8.78 -10.50
C GLY A 115 -6.45 -9.26 -9.34
N GLY A 116 -6.38 -8.61 -8.17
CA GLY A 116 -7.23 -8.98 -7.02
C GLY A 116 -8.70 -8.67 -7.30
N ARG A 117 -8.96 -7.54 -7.98
CA ARG A 117 -10.30 -7.16 -8.45
C ARG A 117 -10.88 -8.22 -9.40
N THR A 118 -10.13 -8.63 -10.42
CA THR A 118 -10.61 -9.64 -11.39
C THR A 118 -10.97 -10.96 -10.69
N LEU A 119 -10.12 -11.45 -9.79
CA LEU A 119 -10.39 -12.69 -9.04
C LEU A 119 -11.67 -12.57 -8.19
N THR A 120 -11.86 -11.40 -7.54
CA THR A 120 -13.05 -11.14 -6.73
C THR A 120 -14.32 -11.13 -7.58
N LEU A 121 -14.31 -10.47 -8.74
CA LEU A 121 -15.47 -10.43 -9.62
C LEU A 121 -15.78 -11.80 -10.21
N LEU A 122 -14.77 -12.59 -10.57
CA LEU A 122 -14.95 -13.97 -10.99
C LEU A 122 -15.58 -14.81 -9.88
N ALA A 123 -15.17 -14.61 -8.62
CA ALA A 123 -15.77 -15.29 -7.47
C ALA A 123 -17.26 -14.96 -7.32
N ARG A 124 -17.65 -13.70 -7.58
CA ARG A 124 -19.06 -13.28 -7.56
C ARG A 124 -19.89 -13.94 -8.67
N VAL A 125 -19.33 -14.03 -9.87
CA VAL A 125 -19.98 -14.68 -11.02
C VAL A 125 -20.16 -16.18 -10.79
N LEU A 126 -19.15 -16.85 -10.24
CA LEU A 126 -19.20 -18.30 -9.98
C LEU A 126 -20.07 -18.67 -8.76
N ARG A 127 -20.38 -17.71 -7.89
CA ARG A 127 -21.26 -17.92 -6.72
C ARG A 127 -22.27 -16.77 -6.58
N PRO A 128 -23.28 -16.68 -7.47
CA PRO A 128 -24.20 -15.56 -7.50
C PRO A 128 -25.08 -15.48 -6.25
N PHE A 129 -25.49 -16.61 -5.68
CA PHE A 129 -26.41 -16.69 -4.53
C PHE A 129 -25.70 -16.70 -3.16
N GLY A 130 -24.63 -15.91 -3.00
CA GLY A 130 -23.84 -15.82 -1.77
C GLY A 130 -23.62 -14.39 -1.28
N PRO A 131 -22.92 -14.21 -0.14
CA PRO A 131 -22.57 -12.88 0.33
C PRO A 131 -21.60 -12.20 -0.64
N HIS A 132 -21.98 -10.98 -1.06
CA HIS A 132 -21.15 -10.10 -1.90
C HIS A 132 -20.86 -8.81 -1.13
N PRO A 133 -19.97 -8.85 -0.12
CA PRO A 133 -19.59 -7.65 0.61
C PRO A 133 -19.06 -6.56 -0.34
N PRO A 134 -19.17 -5.27 0.03
CA PRO A 134 -18.60 -4.17 -0.74
C PRO A 134 -17.17 -4.42 -1.19
N LEU A 135 -16.86 -4.03 -2.43
CA LEU A 135 -15.54 -4.20 -3.03
C LEU A 135 -14.85 -2.85 -3.15
N VAL A 136 -13.74 -2.68 -2.44
CA VAL A 136 -12.84 -1.55 -2.55
C VAL A 136 -11.64 -1.94 -3.41
N THR A 137 -11.20 -1.07 -4.31
CA THR A 137 -10.01 -1.30 -5.14
C THR A 137 -8.93 -0.28 -4.78
N ASN A 138 -7.68 -0.72 -4.67
CA ASN A 138 -6.54 0.16 -4.40
C ASN A 138 -5.75 0.45 -5.68
N ARG A 139 -5.52 1.74 -5.96
CA ARG A 139 -4.80 2.25 -7.11
C ARG A 139 -3.56 3.02 -6.68
N GLY A 140 -2.40 2.37 -6.86
CA GLY A 140 -1.08 2.91 -6.53
C GLY A 140 -0.26 3.48 -7.69
N VAL A 141 -0.79 3.55 -8.91
CA VAL A 141 -0.03 3.93 -10.11
C VAL A 141 -0.88 4.74 -11.09
N SER A 142 -0.24 5.65 -11.81
CA SER A 142 -0.85 6.55 -12.81
C SER A 142 -0.95 5.97 -14.22
N PHE A 143 -0.67 4.67 -14.42
CA PHE A 143 -0.82 4.08 -15.75
C PHE A 143 -2.29 4.14 -16.21
N PRO A 144 -2.56 4.34 -17.50
CA PRO A 144 -3.92 4.26 -18.03
C PRO A 144 -4.56 2.90 -17.71
N LEU A 145 -5.85 2.92 -17.38
CA LEU A 145 -6.67 1.72 -17.25
C LEU A 145 -6.95 1.16 -18.65
N ALA A 146 -6.76 -0.15 -18.82
CA ALA A 146 -7.28 -0.84 -20.00
C ALA A 146 -8.80 -0.65 -20.11
N PRO A 147 -9.39 -0.63 -21.33
CA PRO A 147 -10.81 -0.32 -21.53
C PRO A 147 -11.77 -1.12 -20.65
N LEU A 148 -11.55 -2.44 -20.52
CA LEU A 148 -12.37 -3.29 -19.65
C LEU A 148 -12.20 -2.94 -18.16
N SER A 149 -10.96 -2.69 -17.71
CA SER A 149 -10.73 -2.29 -16.32
C SER A 149 -11.41 -0.96 -16.02
N ARG A 150 -11.35 -0.02 -16.96
CA ARG A 150 -12.03 1.28 -16.88
C ARG A 150 -13.55 1.12 -16.73
N LEU A 151 -14.18 0.24 -17.51
CA LEU A 151 -15.62 -0.04 -17.39
C LEU A 151 -15.96 -0.65 -16.02
N VAL A 152 -15.14 -1.58 -15.55
CA VAL A 152 -15.36 -2.23 -14.25
C VAL A 152 -15.22 -1.25 -13.09
N GLU A 153 -14.18 -0.40 -13.07
CA GLU A 153 -14.01 0.59 -11.99
C GLU A 153 -15.16 1.60 -11.95
N LYS A 154 -15.82 1.88 -13.09
CA LYS A 154 -17.03 2.72 -13.15
C LYS A 154 -18.27 2.01 -12.64
N SER A 155 -18.37 0.70 -12.86
CA SER A 155 -19.57 -0.07 -12.57
C SER A 155 -19.89 -0.14 -11.07
N PRO A 156 -21.15 -0.38 -10.68
CA PRO A 156 -21.54 -0.63 -9.28
C PRO A 156 -20.88 -1.86 -8.65
N LEU A 157 -20.22 -2.72 -9.44
CA LEU A 157 -19.52 -3.91 -8.95
C LEU A 157 -18.34 -3.56 -8.03
N VAL A 158 -17.70 -2.42 -8.28
CA VAL A 158 -16.74 -1.80 -7.35
C VAL A 158 -17.52 -0.77 -6.53
N THR A 159 -17.38 -0.80 -5.21
CA THR A 159 -18.08 0.13 -4.32
C THR A 159 -17.31 1.44 -4.19
N ALA A 160 -16.00 1.36 -3.95
CA ALA A 160 -15.12 2.53 -3.84
C ALA A 160 -13.72 2.24 -4.38
N VAL A 161 -12.97 3.29 -4.69
CA VAL A 161 -11.59 3.22 -5.15
C VAL A 161 -10.72 4.04 -4.21
N VAL A 162 -9.69 3.42 -3.63
CA VAL A 162 -8.65 4.11 -2.89
C VAL A 162 -7.54 4.53 -3.85
N ALA A 163 -7.33 5.83 -3.99
CA ALA A 163 -6.21 6.41 -4.72
C ALA A 163 -5.10 6.82 -3.74
N VAL A 164 -3.85 6.46 -4.06
CA VAL A 164 -2.71 6.75 -3.15
C VAL A 164 -2.27 8.22 -3.11
N CYS A 165 -2.80 9.05 -4.01
CA CYS A 165 -2.58 10.50 -4.03
C CYS A 165 -3.60 11.19 -4.95
N GLU A 166 -3.68 12.52 -4.84
CA GLU A 166 -4.55 13.36 -5.68
C GLU A 166 -4.27 13.21 -7.18
N ALA A 167 -3.00 13.04 -7.58
CA ALA A 167 -2.66 12.85 -8.99
C ALA A 167 -3.32 11.59 -9.56
N VAL A 168 -3.30 10.48 -8.83
CA VAL A 168 -3.97 9.24 -9.23
C VAL A 168 -5.49 9.41 -9.25
N LYS A 169 -6.09 10.14 -8.29
CA LYS A 169 -7.52 10.47 -8.31
C LYS A 169 -7.87 11.28 -9.57
N ALA A 170 -7.13 12.34 -9.86
CA ALA A 170 -7.32 13.15 -11.06
C ALA A 170 -7.21 12.30 -12.34
N ASP A 171 -6.25 11.37 -12.42
CA ASP A 171 -6.09 10.47 -13.56
C ASP A 171 -7.31 9.54 -13.74
N LEU A 172 -7.86 9.01 -12.64
CA LEU A 172 -9.06 8.15 -12.66
C LEU A 172 -10.31 8.94 -13.06
N VAL A 173 -10.47 10.17 -12.56
CA VAL A 173 -11.57 11.08 -12.93
C VAL A 173 -11.49 11.48 -14.40
N ARG A 174 -10.30 11.77 -14.95
CA ARG A 174 -10.12 11.99 -16.40
C ARG A 174 -10.47 10.75 -17.22
N GLN A 175 -10.28 9.57 -16.63
CA GLN A 175 -10.76 8.31 -17.19
C GLN A 175 -12.25 8.05 -16.88
N GLY A 176 -12.98 9.01 -16.32
CA GLY A 176 -14.42 8.98 -16.11
C GLY A 176 -14.88 8.00 -15.04
N VAL A 177 -14.00 7.59 -14.12
CA VAL A 177 -14.43 6.98 -12.86
C VAL A 177 -15.08 8.08 -12.02
N PRO A 178 -16.29 7.89 -11.47
CA PRO A 178 -16.97 8.93 -10.70
C PRO A 178 -16.13 9.41 -9.51
N ALA A 179 -16.06 10.73 -9.29
CA ALA A 179 -15.16 11.32 -8.31
C ALA A 179 -15.57 10.98 -6.86
N GLU A 180 -16.87 10.88 -6.62
CA GLU A 180 -17.51 10.48 -5.37
C GLU A 180 -17.22 9.03 -4.96
N LYS A 181 -16.73 8.23 -5.91
CA LYS A 181 -16.30 6.85 -5.66
C LYS A 181 -14.84 6.76 -5.22
N ILE A 182 -14.07 7.84 -5.41
CA ILE A 182 -12.61 7.83 -5.25
C ILE A 182 -12.22 8.58 -3.98
N GLU A 183 -11.68 7.83 -3.03
CA GLU A 183 -11.09 8.36 -1.81
C GLU A 183 -9.58 8.40 -1.91
N VAL A 184 -8.98 9.52 -1.51
CA VAL A 184 -7.52 9.68 -1.48
C VAL A 184 -7.00 9.29 -0.11
N VAL A 185 -6.23 8.20 -0.07
CA VAL A 185 -5.55 7.74 1.14
C VAL A 185 -4.07 7.56 0.82
N TYR A 186 -3.26 8.49 1.31
CA TYR A 186 -1.82 8.44 1.12
C TYR A 186 -1.19 7.24 1.82
N SER A 187 -0.16 6.66 1.21
CA SER A 187 0.68 5.67 1.87
C SER A 187 1.35 6.27 3.10
N GLY A 188 1.25 5.59 4.23
CA GLY A 188 1.98 5.92 5.45
C GLY A 188 3.39 5.34 5.47
N THR A 189 4.16 5.75 6.47
CA THR A 189 5.46 5.18 6.83
C THR A 189 5.51 5.00 8.34
N ASP A 190 6.21 3.96 8.79
CA ASP A 190 6.40 3.68 10.20
C ASP A 190 7.35 4.73 10.83
N THR A 191 6.76 5.68 11.54
CA THR A 191 7.52 6.77 12.17
C THR A 191 8.32 6.34 13.39
N ASP A 192 8.04 5.16 13.97
CA ASP A 192 8.89 4.62 15.04
C ASP A 192 10.17 4.01 14.47
N ARG A 193 10.07 3.41 13.28
CA ARG A 193 11.21 2.86 12.55
C ARG A 193 12.03 3.92 11.82
N PHE A 194 11.38 4.89 11.20
CA PHE A 194 12.03 5.94 10.39
C PHE A 194 12.01 7.28 11.12
N ASP A 195 12.70 7.33 12.27
CA ASP A 195 12.85 8.53 13.09
C ASP A 195 14.30 9.04 13.06
N PRO A 196 14.58 10.21 12.46
CA PRO A 196 15.90 10.81 12.46
C PRO A 196 16.49 11.06 13.86
N ALA A 197 15.66 11.17 14.90
CA ALA A 197 16.12 11.36 16.27
C ALA A 197 16.51 10.04 16.97
N ARG A 198 16.13 8.89 16.41
CA ARG A 198 16.33 7.55 17.03
C ARG A 198 17.25 6.64 16.21
N VAL A 199 17.57 7.03 14.98
CA VAL A 199 18.43 6.25 14.09
C VAL A 199 19.80 6.92 13.97
N ASP A 200 20.86 6.16 14.23
CA ASP A 200 22.25 6.58 14.00
C ASP A 200 22.79 5.98 12.70
N GLY A 201 23.30 6.84 11.82
CA GLY A 201 23.89 6.45 10.54
C GLY A 201 25.39 6.11 10.61
N ALA A 202 26.05 6.29 11.77
CA ALA A 202 27.50 6.10 11.91
C ALA A 202 27.95 4.67 11.57
N GLY A 203 27.19 3.66 12.00
CA GLY A 203 27.52 2.26 11.72
C GLY A 203 27.54 1.93 10.22
N VAL A 204 26.50 2.34 9.49
CA VAL A 204 26.43 2.15 8.03
C VAL A 204 27.51 2.94 7.31
N ARG A 205 27.83 4.15 7.77
CA ARG A 205 28.93 4.94 7.20
C ARG A 205 30.28 4.22 7.38
N ALA A 206 30.55 3.71 8.57
CA ALA A 206 31.77 2.95 8.85
C ALA A 206 31.86 1.67 7.99
N GLU A 207 30.76 0.92 7.86
CA GLU A 207 30.68 -0.27 7.00
C GLU A 207 31.00 0.06 5.54
N LEU A 208 30.55 1.22 5.05
CA LEU A 208 30.80 1.70 3.69
C LEU A 208 32.14 2.44 3.54
N GLY A 209 32.96 2.54 4.58
CA GLY A 209 34.23 3.26 4.56
C GLY A 209 34.09 4.78 4.36
N LEU A 210 32.96 5.35 4.79
CA LEU A 210 32.64 6.78 4.65
C LEU A 210 32.98 7.54 5.93
N ASP A 211 33.76 8.62 5.78
CA ASP A 211 33.98 9.56 6.87
C ASP A 211 32.65 10.21 7.32
N PRO A 212 32.45 10.48 8.62
CA PRO A 212 31.24 11.12 9.13
C PRO A 212 30.88 12.45 8.42
N ALA A 213 31.88 13.23 8.01
CA ALA A 213 31.70 14.50 7.30
C ALA A 213 31.51 14.35 5.79
N THR A 214 31.65 13.14 5.23
CA THR A 214 31.45 12.89 3.79
C THR A 214 30.00 13.23 3.39
N PRO A 215 29.78 14.20 2.48
CA PRO A 215 28.48 14.46 1.92
C PRO A 215 28.01 13.24 1.15
N LEU A 216 26.85 12.70 1.54
CA LEU A 216 26.31 11.47 0.96
C LEU A 216 24.94 11.78 0.34
N VAL A 217 24.81 11.48 -0.95
CA VAL A 217 23.52 11.45 -1.65
C VAL A 217 23.14 9.99 -1.85
N THR A 218 21.89 9.65 -1.60
CA THR A 218 21.39 8.28 -1.76
C THR A 218 20.13 8.26 -2.62
N GLN A 219 20.07 7.35 -3.59
CA GLN A 219 18.89 7.06 -4.38
C GLN A 219 18.48 5.62 -4.10
N ILE A 220 17.29 5.42 -3.55
CA ILE A 220 16.76 4.07 -3.29
C ILE A 220 15.68 3.74 -4.33
N GLY A 221 16.04 2.92 -5.30
CA GLY A 221 15.12 2.40 -6.31
C GLY A 221 15.70 2.41 -7.72
N VAL A 222 16.21 1.27 -8.16
CA VAL A 222 16.98 1.16 -9.42
C VAL A 222 16.15 0.96 -10.69
N ARG A 223 14.82 0.81 -10.60
CA ARG A 223 13.97 0.55 -11.78
C ARG A 223 13.53 1.86 -12.42
N GLU A 224 13.54 1.95 -13.74
CA GLU A 224 12.89 3.07 -14.42
C GLU A 224 11.37 3.11 -14.18
N PRO A 225 10.74 4.30 -14.19
CA PRO A 225 11.33 5.64 -14.31
C PRO A 225 11.56 6.27 -12.93
N LYS A 226 12.69 5.97 -12.27
CA LYS A 226 13.04 6.53 -10.95
C LYS A 226 13.99 7.72 -11.02
N GLY A 227 14.36 8.17 -12.23
CA GLY A 227 15.27 9.30 -12.43
C GLY A 227 16.72 8.98 -12.08
N ASN A 228 17.14 7.72 -12.22
CA ASN A 228 18.52 7.31 -11.90
C ASN A 228 19.53 8.05 -12.79
N ASP A 229 19.20 8.25 -14.08
CA ASP A 229 20.00 9.07 -15.01
C ASP A 229 20.06 10.53 -14.59
N ASP A 230 18.97 11.07 -14.04
CA ASP A 230 18.93 12.46 -13.58
C ASP A 230 19.78 12.64 -12.33
N VAL A 231 19.73 11.67 -11.39
CA VAL A 231 20.59 11.65 -10.20
C VAL A 231 22.06 11.54 -10.59
N LEU A 232 22.42 10.67 -11.53
CA LEU A 232 23.79 10.55 -12.03
C LEU A 232 24.28 11.84 -12.69
N ARG A 233 23.48 12.43 -13.59
CA ARG A 233 23.82 13.70 -14.26
C ARG A 233 23.95 14.86 -13.26
N ALA A 234 23.07 14.93 -12.27
CA ALA A 234 23.14 15.93 -11.22
C ALA A 234 24.38 15.71 -10.34
N PHE A 235 24.67 14.47 -9.97
CA PHE A 235 25.79 14.15 -9.10
C PHE A 235 27.15 14.40 -9.76
N ALA A 236 27.28 14.21 -11.07
CA ALA A 236 28.50 14.60 -11.80
C ALA A 236 28.84 16.10 -11.60
N ARG A 237 27.81 16.97 -11.58
CA ARG A 237 27.98 18.41 -11.31
C ARG A 237 28.32 18.70 -9.85
N VAL A 238 27.76 17.93 -8.92
CA VAL A 238 28.09 18.03 -7.48
C VAL A 238 29.54 17.62 -7.25
N HIS A 239 29.95 16.47 -7.78
CA HIS A 239 31.29 15.91 -7.59
C HIS A 239 32.38 16.83 -8.17
N ALA A 240 32.12 17.49 -9.31
CA ALA A 240 33.05 18.48 -9.87
C ALA A 240 33.34 19.68 -8.94
N ARG A 241 32.41 20.00 -8.02
CA ARG A 241 32.56 21.11 -7.05
C ARG A 241 32.93 20.61 -5.65
N ARG A 242 32.61 19.35 -5.34
CA ARG A 242 32.81 18.68 -4.04
C ARG A 242 33.32 17.26 -4.28
N PRO A 243 34.62 17.09 -4.59
CA PRO A 243 35.20 15.77 -4.93
C PRO A 243 35.08 14.74 -3.80
N GLU A 244 34.91 15.19 -2.55
CA GLU A 244 34.68 14.33 -1.40
C GLU A 244 33.25 13.79 -1.30
N ALA A 245 32.28 14.38 -2.01
CA ALA A 245 30.91 13.88 -2.02
C ALA A 245 30.84 12.46 -2.60
N ARG A 246 29.87 11.67 -2.12
CA ARG A 246 29.61 10.29 -2.56
C ARG A 246 28.14 10.10 -2.94
N LEU A 247 27.90 9.26 -3.94
CA LEU A 247 26.58 8.84 -4.38
C LEU A 247 26.42 7.34 -4.12
N LEU A 248 25.36 6.98 -3.41
CA LEU A 248 24.94 5.60 -3.18
C LEU A 248 23.66 5.33 -3.99
N LEU A 249 23.71 4.35 -4.89
CA LEU A 249 22.60 3.93 -5.77
C LEU A 249 22.11 2.52 -5.42
#